data_AF-A0A2K4KWA5-F1
#
_entry.id   AF-A0A2K4KWA5-F1
#
_cell.length_a   1.000
_cell.length_b   1.000
_cell.length_c   1.000
_cell.angle_alpha   90.00
_cell.angle_beta   90.00
_cell.angle_gamma   90.00
#
_symmetry.space_group_name_H-M   'P 1'
#
loop_
_entity.id
_entity.type
_entity.pdbx_description
1 polymer ?
#
loop_
_entity_poly.entity_id
_entity_poly.type
_entity_poly.pdbx_seq_one_letter_code
_entity_poly.pdbx_strand_id
1 'polypeptide(L)'
;MAQAGELVVHDAVVVNDGSTRLVNCQNTRGLFVLNRPLAPTEAYVVNADIKDSSLSDALARILPAGWQVRYSSPNVENERIRLRTQTYWADALKILTTDFNLFAIVDGERQEVIVGRL
;
A
#
# COMPACT_ATOMS: atom_id res chain seq x y z
N MET A 1 29.00 -6.81 -5.16
CA MET A 1 28.20 -6.41 -3.99
C MET A 1 27.27 -5.32 -4.48
N ALA A 2 26.02 -5.68 -4.80
CA ALA A 2 25.07 -4.74 -5.38
C ALA A 2 24.47 -3.90 -4.24
N GLN A 3 24.74 -2.60 -4.28
CA GLN A 3 24.15 -1.59 -3.42
C GLN A 3 22.63 -1.65 -3.62
N ALA A 4 21.90 -1.91 -2.55
CA ALA A 4 20.45 -1.82 -2.54
C ALA A 4 20.09 -0.41 -3.00
N GLY A 5 19.56 -0.30 -4.22
CA GLY A 5 19.04 0.95 -4.74
C GLY A 5 17.97 1.43 -3.77
N GLU A 6 18.24 2.57 -3.15
CA GLU A 6 17.29 3.30 -2.34
C GLU A 6 16.03 3.49 -3.20
N LEU A 7 14.97 2.75 -2.86
CA LEU A 7 13.68 2.90 -3.51
C LEU A 7 13.07 4.19 -2.96
N VAL A 8 13.57 5.33 -3.43
CA VAL A 8 12.93 6.61 -3.19
C VAL A 8 11.64 6.59 -3.98
N VAL A 9 10.53 6.42 -3.25
CA VAL A 9 9.19 6.53 -3.81
C VAL A 9 8.99 7.98 -4.22
N HIS A 10 9.32 8.25 -5.48
CA HIS A 10 8.97 9.48 -6.18
C HIS A 10 7.69 9.19 -6.94
N ASP A 11 6.62 9.90 -6.62
CA ASP A 11 5.29 9.61 -7.13
C ASP A 11 5.21 9.62 -8.64
N ALA A 12 4.92 8.47 -9.23
CA ALA A 12 4.59 8.34 -10.64
C ALA A 12 3.09 8.61 -10.82
N VAL A 13 2.72 9.79 -11.31
CA VAL A 13 1.37 10.04 -11.83
C VAL A 13 1.37 9.71 -13.31
N VAL A 14 0.48 8.80 -13.73
CA VAL A 14 0.17 8.57 -15.15
C VAL A 14 -0.73 9.73 -15.59
N VAL A 15 -0.16 10.63 -16.39
CA VAL A 15 -0.91 11.73 -17.00
C VAL A 15 -1.75 11.16 -18.15
N ASN A 16 -2.91 11.77 -18.45
CA ASN A 16 -3.83 11.33 -19.52
C ASN A 16 -3.19 11.27 -20.93
N ASP A 17 -1.98 11.79 -21.10
CA ASP A 17 -1.17 11.70 -22.32
C ASP A 17 -0.26 10.46 -22.37
N GLY A 18 -0.33 9.59 -21.37
CA GLY A 18 0.49 8.38 -21.25
C GLY A 18 1.91 8.63 -20.73
N SER A 19 2.26 9.86 -20.36
CA SER A 19 3.55 10.15 -19.72
C SER A 19 3.51 9.89 -18.21
N THR A 20 4.60 9.35 -17.67
CA THR A 20 4.81 9.21 -16.23
C THR A 20 5.64 10.41 -15.75
N ARG A 21 5.08 11.24 -14.87
CA ARG A 21 5.81 12.37 -14.26
C ARG A 21 6.06 12.10 -12.79
N LEU A 22 7.29 12.37 -12.35
CA LEU A 22 7.70 12.30 -10.96
C LEU A 22 7.17 13.53 -10.20
N VAL A 23 6.26 13.31 -9.25
CA VAL A 23 5.76 14.34 -8.35
C VAL A 23 6.54 14.27 -7.04
N ASN A 24 7.07 15.41 -6.60
CA ASN A 24 7.67 15.54 -5.27
C ASN A 24 6.52 15.74 -4.27
N CYS A 25 6.05 14.66 -3.64
CA CYS A 25 5.04 14.75 -2.61
C CYS A 25 5.68 15.09 -1.26
N GLN A 26 5.47 16.32 -0.82
CA GLN A 26 5.76 16.76 0.56
C GLN A 26 4.80 16.14 1.59
N ASN A 27 3.81 15.36 1.15
CA ASN A 27 2.81 14.70 1.98
C ASN A 27 2.36 13.39 1.30
N THR A 28 2.66 12.24 1.90
CA THR A 28 2.29 10.91 1.38
C THR A 28 0.92 10.43 1.82
N ARG A 29 0.16 11.25 2.57
CA ARG A 29 -1.15 10.86 3.09
C ARG A 29 -2.07 10.38 1.97
N GLY A 30 -2.52 9.14 2.07
CA GLY A 30 -3.49 8.59 1.12
C GLY A 30 -2.91 8.27 -0.26
N LEU A 31 -1.57 8.34 -0.42
CA LEU A 31 -0.94 7.94 -1.66
C LEU A 31 -1.15 6.44 -1.89
N PHE A 32 -1.73 6.12 -3.03
CA PHE A 32 -2.06 4.74 -3.42
C PHE A 32 -1.76 4.55 -4.90
N VAL A 33 -0.78 3.70 -5.20
CA VAL A 33 -0.31 3.46 -6.57
C VAL A 33 -0.57 2.00 -6.95
N LEU A 34 -1.27 1.78 -8.05
CA LEU A 34 -1.38 0.49 -8.71
C LEU A 34 -0.34 0.47 -9.84
N ASN A 35 0.82 -0.15 -9.60
CA ASN A 35 1.91 -0.19 -10.58
C ASN A 35 1.53 -1.05 -11.81
N ARG A 36 0.73 -2.10 -11.57
CA ARG A 36 0.26 -3.05 -12.59
C ARG A 36 -1.17 -3.51 -12.28
N PRO A 37 -1.95 -3.91 -13.30
CA PRO A 37 -3.32 -4.37 -13.09
C PRO A 37 -3.37 -5.60 -12.19
N LEU A 38 -4.39 -5.65 -11.32
CA LEU A 38 -4.71 -6.81 -10.50
C LEU A 38 -5.41 -7.89 -11.34
N ALA A 39 -5.19 -9.16 -11.02
CA ALA A 39 -5.94 -10.22 -11.66
C ALA A 39 -7.41 -10.18 -11.20
N PRO A 40 -8.40 -10.47 -12.07
CA PRO A 40 -9.81 -10.50 -11.66
C PRO A 40 -10.09 -11.45 -10.50
N THR A 41 -9.32 -12.54 -10.38
CA THR A 41 -9.39 -13.51 -9.29
C THR A 41 -9.00 -12.93 -7.92
N GLU A 42 -8.34 -11.77 -7.91
CA GLU A 42 -7.90 -11.08 -6.69
C GLU A 42 -8.91 -10.02 -6.25
N ALA A 43 -10.00 -9.79 -7.00
CA ALA A 43 -11.05 -8.88 -6.59
C ALA A 43 -12.02 -9.57 -5.60
N TYR A 44 -11.78 -9.39 -4.30
CA TYR A 44 -12.68 -9.86 -3.25
C TYR A 44 -12.89 -8.80 -2.17
N VAL A 45 -14.02 -8.93 -1.47
CA VAL A 45 -14.42 -8.05 -0.37
C VAL A 45 -13.80 -8.57 0.93
N VAL A 46 -13.15 -7.67 1.66
CA VAL A 46 -12.68 -7.91 3.03
C VAL A 46 -13.68 -7.34 4.02
N ASN A 47 -13.93 -8.07 5.11
CA ASN A 47 -14.60 -7.55 6.29
C ASN A 47 -13.55 -7.40 7.40
N ALA A 48 -13.00 -6.21 7.54
CA ALA A 48 -11.97 -5.91 8.52
C ALA A 48 -12.60 -5.16 9.71
N ASP A 49 -12.66 -5.81 10.88
CA ASP A 49 -12.89 -5.17 12.18
C ASP A 49 -11.61 -5.27 13.02
N ILE A 50 -10.64 -4.45 12.68
CA ILE A 50 -9.32 -4.41 13.31
C ILE A 50 -9.38 -3.39 14.44
N LYS A 51 -9.32 -3.89 15.68
CA LYS A 51 -9.29 -3.09 16.89
C LYS A 51 -7.90 -3.15 17.47
N ASP A 52 -7.14 -2.08 17.27
CA ASP A 52 -5.83 -1.87 17.90
C ASP A 52 -4.89 -3.08 17.63
N SER A 53 -4.42 -3.19 16.40
CA SER A 53 -3.46 -4.23 15.97
C SER A 53 -2.25 -3.59 15.31
N SER A 54 -1.13 -4.30 15.19
CA SER A 54 0.00 -3.80 14.40
C SER A 54 -0.40 -3.64 12.93
N LEU A 55 0.29 -2.75 12.21
CA LEU A 55 0.11 -2.61 10.77
C LEU A 55 0.37 -3.92 10.04
N SER A 56 1.38 -4.68 10.46
CA SER A 56 1.66 -6.01 9.91
C SER A 56 0.47 -6.98 10.02
N ASP A 57 -0.15 -7.06 11.20
CA ASP A 57 -1.33 -7.91 11.43
C ASP A 57 -2.55 -7.40 10.66
N ALA A 58 -2.69 -6.09 10.54
CA ALA A 58 -3.77 -5.48 9.77
C ALA A 58 -3.65 -5.83 8.28
N LEU A 59 -2.46 -5.67 7.70
CA LEU A 59 -2.19 -5.99 6.30
C LEU A 59 -2.36 -7.47 6.00
N ALA A 60 -1.94 -8.37 6.90
CA ALA A 60 -2.14 -9.82 6.76
C ALA A 60 -3.63 -10.23 6.66
N ARG A 61 -4.55 -9.42 7.21
CA ARG A 61 -6.00 -9.66 7.13
C ARG A 61 -6.66 -9.04 5.90
N ILE A 62 -6.05 -8.00 5.34
CA ILE A 62 -6.58 -7.26 4.20
C ILE A 62 -6.10 -7.90 2.90
N LEU A 63 -4.81 -8.19 2.81
CA LEU A 63 -4.16 -8.57 1.56
C LEU A 63 -4.48 -10.01 1.13
N PRO A 64 -4.39 -10.31 -0.18
CA PRO A 64 -4.60 -11.66 -0.66
C PRO A 64 -3.53 -12.61 -0.12
N ALA A 65 -3.92 -13.87 0.11
CA ALA A 65 -3.01 -14.86 0.65
C ALA A 65 -1.78 -15.05 -0.27
N GLY A 66 -0.59 -15.08 0.32
CA GLY A 66 0.68 -15.23 -0.41
C GLY A 66 1.31 -13.92 -0.87
N TRP A 67 0.61 -12.79 -0.75
CA TRP A 67 1.19 -11.49 -1.06
C TRP A 67 2.27 -11.09 -0.06
N GLN A 68 3.35 -10.50 -0.56
CA GLN A 68 4.47 -10.02 0.24
C GLN A 68 4.26 -8.55 0.64
N VAL A 69 4.67 -8.19 1.85
CA VAL A 69 4.67 -6.81 2.32
C VAL A 69 6.11 -6.34 2.53
N ARG A 70 6.48 -5.23 1.90
CA ARG A 70 7.75 -4.53 2.14
C ARG A 70 7.49 -3.21 2.84
N TYR A 71 8.19 -2.98 3.94
CA TYR A 71 8.13 -1.73 4.68
C TYR A 71 9.26 -0.81 4.25
N SER A 72 8.93 0.43 3.92
CA SER A 72 9.89 1.44 3.45
C SER A 72 10.39 2.38 4.54
N SER A 73 9.74 2.36 5.72
CA SER A 73 10.09 3.21 6.86
C SER A 73 10.37 2.33 8.09
N PRO A 74 11.33 2.70 8.97
CA PRO A 74 11.61 1.93 10.18
C PRO A 74 10.40 1.86 11.12
N ASN A 75 10.12 0.67 11.67
CA ASN A 75 9.09 0.40 12.67
C ASN A 75 7.63 0.66 12.23
N VAL A 76 7.37 1.02 10.98
CA VAL A 76 6.01 1.30 10.49
C VAL A 76 5.11 0.06 10.59
N GLU A 77 5.69 -1.13 10.47
CA GLU A 77 5.02 -2.42 10.65
C GLU A 77 4.40 -2.61 12.05
N ASN A 78 4.91 -1.89 13.05
CA ASN A 78 4.46 -1.99 14.45
C ASN A 78 3.43 -0.91 14.82
N GLU A 79 3.10 0.02 13.92
CA GLU A 79 2.13 1.07 14.19
C GLU A 79 0.76 0.49 14.53
N ARG A 80 0.06 1.13 15.49
CA ARG A 80 -1.24 0.66 15.95
C ARG A 80 -2.34 1.15 15.02
N ILE A 81 -2.98 0.20 14.36
CA ILE A 81 -4.05 0.41 13.39
C ILE A 81 -5.40 0.08 14.01
N ARG A 82 -6.37 0.92 13.68
CA ARG A 82 -7.79 0.69 13.91
C ARG A 82 -8.56 0.90 12.61
N LEU A 83 -9.02 -0.18 11.99
CA LEU A 83 -9.74 -0.12 10.72
C LEU A 83 -11.04 -0.91 10.84
N ARG A 84 -12.16 -0.26 10.51
CA ARG A 84 -13.46 -0.92 10.39
C ARG A 84 -14.04 -0.67 9.01
N THR A 85 -13.99 -1.66 8.13
CA THR A 85 -14.49 -1.52 6.75
C THR A 85 -14.99 -2.84 6.17
N GLN A 86 -15.95 -2.76 5.27
CA GLN A 86 -16.44 -3.86 4.44
C GLN A 86 -16.39 -3.39 2.98
N THR A 87 -15.27 -3.63 2.31
CA THR A 87 -15.01 -3.13 0.95
C THR A 87 -14.00 -4.04 0.25
N TYR A 88 -13.69 -3.79 -1.03
CA TYR A 88 -12.61 -4.51 -1.71
C TYR A 88 -11.28 -4.27 -1.00
N TRP A 89 -10.42 -5.28 -0.92
CA TRP A 89 -9.15 -5.18 -0.17
C TRP A 89 -8.29 -3.98 -0.61
N ALA A 90 -8.27 -3.68 -1.92
CA ALA A 90 -7.53 -2.55 -2.47
C ALA A 90 -8.10 -1.21 -1.97
N ASP A 91 -9.41 -1.10 -1.79
CA ASP A 91 -10.05 0.08 -1.22
C ASP A 91 -9.86 0.15 0.30
N ALA A 92 -9.83 -1.00 1.00
CA ALA A 92 -9.46 -1.04 2.41
C ALA A 92 -8.03 -0.52 2.64
N LEU A 93 -7.11 -0.85 1.72
CA LEU A 93 -5.74 -0.34 1.74
C LEU A 93 -5.68 1.17 1.46
N LYS A 94 -6.51 1.72 0.56
CA LYS A 94 -6.65 3.18 0.37
C LYS A 94 -7.17 3.91 1.62
N ILE A 95 -8.13 3.32 2.32
CA ILE A 95 -8.62 3.89 3.59
C ILE A 95 -7.48 3.90 4.61
N LEU A 96 -6.76 2.79 4.71
CA LEU A 96 -5.62 2.67 5.62
C LEU A 96 -4.53 3.71 5.32
N THR A 97 -4.18 3.94 4.06
CA THR A 97 -3.18 4.97 3.70
C THR A 97 -3.64 6.38 4.05
N THR A 98 -4.94 6.65 3.92
CA THR A 98 -5.53 7.97 4.20
C THR A 98 -5.65 8.26 5.70
N ASP A 99 -6.14 7.28 6.47
CA ASP A 99 -6.43 7.43 7.89
C ASP A 99 -5.16 7.43 8.76
N PHE A 100 -4.12 6.71 8.32
CA PHE A 100 -2.89 6.52 9.09
C PHE A 100 -1.69 7.27 8.52
N ASN A 101 -1.91 8.19 7.56
CA ASN A 101 -0.85 8.96 6.92
C ASN A 101 0.28 8.06 6.39
N LEU A 102 -0.09 7.06 5.59
CA LEU A 102 0.83 6.13 4.94
C LEU A 102 0.69 6.27 3.43
N PHE A 103 1.65 5.71 2.70
CA PHE A 103 1.50 5.36 1.30
C PHE A 103 1.45 3.85 1.10
N ALA A 104 0.86 3.43 -0.01
CA ALA A 104 0.94 2.05 -0.49
C ALA A 104 1.20 2.00 -2.01
N ILE A 105 2.10 1.10 -2.41
CA ILE A 105 2.34 0.76 -3.81
C ILE A 105 2.04 -0.72 -3.98
N VAL A 106 1.20 -1.05 -4.94
CA VAL A 106 0.73 -2.40 -5.21
C VAL A 106 1.30 -2.86 -6.56
N ASP A 107 2.07 -3.95 -6.55
CA ASP A 107 2.57 -4.64 -7.73
C ASP A 107 1.87 -5.99 -7.89
N GLY A 108 0.84 -6.02 -8.74
CA GLY A 108 0.04 -7.23 -8.98
C GLY A 108 0.79 -8.37 -9.66
N GLU A 109 1.86 -8.09 -10.42
CA GLU A 109 2.63 -9.16 -11.08
C GLU A 109 3.57 -9.86 -10.10
N ARG A 110 4.15 -9.09 -9.16
CA ARG A 110 5.02 -9.62 -8.11
C ARG A 110 4.27 -10.06 -6.86
N GLN A 111 2.97 -9.79 -6.78
CA GLN A 111 2.15 -9.99 -5.58
C GLN A 111 2.79 -9.32 -4.36
N GLU A 112 3.21 -8.06 -4.54
CA GLU A 112 3.92 -7.29 -3.53
C GLU A 112 3.16 -5.99 -3.20
N VAL A 113 3.08 -5.65 -1.92
CA VAL A 113 2.66 -4.33 -1.45
C VAL A 113 3.80 -3.67 -0.69
N ILE A 114 4.15 -2.44 -1.08
CA ILE A 114 5.13 -1.61 -0.39
C ILE A 114 4.35 -0.59 0.43
N VAL A 115 4.63 -0.50 1.73
CA VAL A 115 3.95 0.42 2.65
C VAL A 115 4.98 1.26 3.40
N GLY A 116 4.66 2.52 3.68
CA GLY A 116 5.42 3.34 4.61
C GLY A 116 5.00 4.80 4.64
N ARG A 117 5.93 5.68 4.99
CA ARG A 117 5.76 7.12 5.20
C ARG A 117 7.05 7.85 4.77
N LEU A 118 6.92 9.02 4.15
CA LEU A 118 8.04 9.94 3.90
C LEU A 118 8.22 10.92 5.07
#